data_AF-A0A9W8KLW8-F1
#
_entry.id   AF-A0A9W8KLW8-F1
#
_cell.length_a   1.000
_cell.length_b   1.000
_cell.length_c   1.000
_cell.angle_alpha   90.00
_cell.angle_beta   90.00
_cell.angle_gamma   90.00
#
_symmetry.space_group_name_H-M   'P 1'
#
loop_
_entity.id
_entity.type
_entity.pdbx_description
1 polymer ?
#
loop_
_entity_poly.entity_id
_entity_poly.type
_entity_poly.pdbx_seq_one_letter_code
_entity_poly.pdbx_strand_id
1 'polypeptide(L)'
;MSNSNVTENNSVPDPTSDEHMQLYLEQQKKEKEVRETLTKEWTERLVGKKYVEHKEGDEAILDEHAFSEASLRKPFRILKGKNVAMTMDYCTDRLNVRLDDNGVCTEVFFV
;
A
#
# COMPACT_ATOMS: atom_id res chain seq x y z
N MET A 1 -40.90 -15.43 -52.23
CA MET A 1 -39.73 -14.54 -52.21
C MET A 1 -39.15 -14.62 -50.81
N SER A 2 -38.05 -15.34 -50.66
CA SER A 2 -37.37 -15.54 -49.38
C SER A 2 -36.40 -14.39 -49.16
N ASN A 3 -36.60 -13.58 -48.11
CA ASN A 3 -35.61 -12.62 -47.66
C ASN A 3 -34.98 -13.13 -46.37
N SER A 4 -33.79 -13.69 -46.52
CA SER A 4 -32.83 -13.92 -45.44
C SER A 4 -32.00 -12.65 -45.27
N ASN A 5 -32.13 -11.94 -44.14
CA ASN A 5 -31.12 -10.99 -43.66
C ASN A 5 -30.62 -11.56 -42.33
N VAL A 6 -29.49 -12.26 -42.33
CA VAL A 6 -28.13 -11.73 -42.14
C VAL A 6 -27.98 -11.07 -40.76
N THR A 7 -27.38 -11.89 -39.90
CA THR A 7 -26.75 -11.72 -38.61
C THR A 7 -26.05 -10.37 -38.42
N GLU A 8 -26.47 -9.59 -37.42
CA GLU A 8 -25.59 -8.58 -36.80
C GLU A 8 -24.89 -9.24 -35.61
N ASN A 9 -23.59 -9.46 -35.82
CA ASN A 9 -22.66 -9.93 -34.81
C ASN A 9 -22.57 -8.88 -33.69
N ASN A 10 -23.03 -9.24 -32.49
CA ASN A 10 -22.59 -8.59 -31.26
C ASN A 10 -21.11 -8.93 -31.05
N SER A 11 -20.23 -8.16 -31.71
CA SER A 11 -18.79 -8.21 -31.47
C SER A 11 -18.55 -7.74 -30.05
N VAL A 12 -18.22 -8.69 -29.18
CA VAL A 12 -17.63 -8.41 -27.87
C VAL A 12 -16.38 -7.55 -28.11
N PRO A 13 -16.23 -6.39 -27.45
CA PRO A 13 -15.04 -5.56 -27.63
C PRO A 13 -13.80 -6.36 -27.22
N ASP A 14 -12.87 -6.48 -28.17
CA ASP A 14 -11.60 -7.19 -28.02
C ASP A 14 -10.72 -6.45 -26.99
N PRO A 15 -10.37 -7.06 -25.85
CA PRO A 15 -9.58 -6.43 -24.80
C PRO A 15 -8.09 -6.23 -25.16
N THR A 16 -7.68 -6.46 -26.41
CA THR A 16 -6.27 -6.39 -26.86
C THR A 16 -5.97 -5.27 -27.89
N SER A 17 -6.58 -4.09 -27.75
CA SER A 17 -6.13 -2.89 -28.49
C SER A 17 -4.91 -2.25 -27.81
N ASP A 18 -3.90 -1.88 -28.60
CA ASP A 18 -2.67 -1.20 -28.15
C ASP A 18 -2.95 0.02 -27.26
N GLU A 19 -4.06 0.73 -27.48
CA GLU A 19 -4.48 1.87 -26.67
C GLU A 19 -4.84 1.47 -25.23
N HIS A 20 -5.53 0.35 -25.03
CA HIS A 20 -5.85 -0.16 -23.70
C HIS A 20 -4.59 -0.61 -22.95
N MET A 21 -3.61 -1.17 -23.67
CA MET A 21 -2.31 -1.55 -23.10
C MET A 21 -1.52 -0.31 -22.65
N GLN A 22 -1.51 0.76 -23.44
CA GLN A 22 -0.85 2.01 -23.05
C GLN A 22 -1.49 2.63 -21.81
N LEU A 23 -2.82 2.70 -21.76
CA LEU A 23 -3.55 3.22 -20.58
C LEU A 23 -3.23 2.42 -19.31
N TYR A 24 -3.16 1.09 -19.43
CA TYR A 24 -2.79 0.22 -18.31
C TYR A 24 -1.36 0.50 -17.80
N LEU A 25 -0.39 0.63 -18.71
CA LEU A 25 1.00 0.92 -18.36
C LEU A 25 1.16 2.30 -17.71
N GLU A 26 0.45 3.31 -18.20
CA GLU A 26 0.44 4.65 -17.59
C GLU A 26 -0.17 4.62 -16.18
N GLN A 27 -1.26 3.89 -15.97
CA GLN A 27 -1.88 3.72 -14.66
C GLN A 27 -0.91 3.05 -13.67
N GLN A 28 -0.26 1.96 -14.08
CA GLN A 28 0.75 1.26 -13.26
C GLN A 28 1.92 2.18 -12.90
N LYS A 29 2.37 3.01 -13.84
CA LYS A 29 3.43 4.00 -13.59
C LYS A 29 3.01 5.03 -12.54
N LYS A 30 1.82 5.61 -12.67
CA LYS A 30 1.30 6.58 -11.70
C LYS A 30 1.14 5.98 -10.31
N GLU A 31 0.60 4.76 -10.22
CA GLU A 31 0.45 4.06 -8.94
C GLU A 31 1.80 3.77 -8.28
N LYS A 32 2.81 3.39 -9.07
CA LYS A 32 4.18 3.20 -8.59
C LYS A 32 4.78 4.51 -8.04
N GLU A 33 4.66 5.61 -8.78
CA GLU A 33 5.18 6.93 -8.36
C GLU A 33 4.52 7.42 -7.06
N VAL A 34 3.20 7.26 -6.94
CA VAL A 34 2.47 7.57 -5.71
C VAL A 34 2.99 6.72 -4.54
N ARG A 35 3.20 5.42 -4.76
CA ARG A 35 3.69 4.52 -3.72
C ARG A 35 5.12 4.86 -3.28
N GLU A 36 6.01 5.18 -4.21
CA GLU A 36 7.37 5.62 -3.90
C GLU A 36 7.37 6.91 -3.07
N THR A 37 6.50 7.87 -3.44
CA THR A 37 6.34 9.14 -2.72
C THR A 37 5.85 8.90 -1.29
N LEU A 38 4.81 8.09 -1.11
CA LEU A 38 4.29 7.75 0.21
C LEU A 38 5.32 6.98 1.04
N THR A 39 6.02 6.02 0.44
CA THR A 39 7.06 5.25 1.14
C THR A 39 8.15 6.17 1.65
N LYS A 40 8.61 7.13 0.83
CA LYS A 40 9.61 8.12 1.21
C LYS A 40 9.11 9.01 2.35
N GLU A 41 7.90 9.56 2.24
CA GLU A 41 7.30 10.40 3.28
C GLU A 41 7.23 9.67 4.62
N TRP A 42 6.72 8.44 4.64
CA TRP A 42 6.61 7.66 5.89
C TRP A 42 7.97 7.20 6.41
N THR A 43 8.94 6.94 5.54
CA THR A 43 10.32 6.66 5.93
C THR A 43 10.91 7.84 6.68
N GLU A 44 10.80 9.05 6.13
CA GLU A 44 11.27 10.28 6.76
C GLU A 44 10.56 10.57 8.10
N ARG A 45 9.27 10.21 8.20
CA ARG A 45 8.48 10.42 9.41
C ARG A 45 8.79 9.43 10.52
N LEU A 46 9.12 8.17 10.21
CA LEU A 46 9.12 7.08 11.19
C LEU A 46 10.50 6.47 11.45
N VAL A 47 11.36 6.33 10.44
CA VAL A 47 12.62 5.61 10.62
C VAL A 47 13.50 6.30 11.66
N GLY A 48 14.03 5.51 12.60
CA GLY A 48 14.78 5.98 13.76
C GLY A 48 13.92 6.38 14.96
N LYS A 49 12.60 6.50 14.82
CA LYS A 49 11.69 6.78 15.94
C LYS A 49 11.28 5.52 16.68
N LYS A 50 11.02 5.67 17.98
CA LYS A 50 10.59 4.59 18.86
C LYS A 50 9.07 4.43 18.83
N TYR A 51 8.62 3.20 18.64
CA TYR A 51 7.20 2.87 18.72
C TYR A 51 6.75 2.81 20.18
N VAL A 52 5.65 3.51 20.49
CA VAL A 52 4.98 3.49 21.78
C VAL A 52 3.59 2.88 21.61
N GLU A 53 3.41 1.72 22.22
CA GLU A 53 2.13 1.02 22.26
C GLU A 53 1.22 1.72 23.28
N HIS A 54 0.17 2.40 22.83
CA HIS A 54 -0.82 2.95 23.74
C HIS A 54 -1.68 1.81 24.28
N LYS A 55 -1.80 1.74 25.59
CA LYS A 55 -2.93 1.05 26.21
C LYS A 55 -4.11 2.01 26.27
N GLU A 56 -5.30 1.46 26.19
CA GLU A 56 -6.54 2.22 26.32
C GLU A 56 -6.53 2.98 27.66
N GLY A 57 -6.52 4.32 27.61
CA GLY A 57 -6.44 5.18 28.79
C GLY A 57 -5.09 5.90 29.01
N ASP A 58 -4.03 5.57 28.25
CA ASP A 58 -2.75 6.28 28.31
C ASP A 58 -2.72 7.47 27.33
N GLU A 59 -2.63 8.69 27.88
CA GLU A 59 -2.16 9.87 27.13
C GLU A 59 -0.65 9.69 26.89
N ALA A 60 -0.24 9.03 25.80
CA ALA A 60 1.17 9.08 25.45
C ALA A 60 1.51 10.51 25.01
N ILE A 61 2.37 11.14 25.80
CA ILE A 61 3.13 12.30 25.37
C ILE A 61 4.08 11.79 24.30
N LEU A 62 3.70 11.96 23.04
CA LEU A 62 4.58 11.68 21.91
C LEU A 62 5.63 12.79 21.87
N ASP A 63 6.87 12.43 22.19
CA ASP A 63 8.00 13.28 21.87
C ASP A 63 8.30 13.23 20.35
N GLU A 64 9.19 14.10 19.88
CA GLU A 64 9.56 14.14 18.45
C GLU A 64 10.28 12.87 17.94
N HIS A 65 10.74 12.02 18.86
CA HIS A 65 11.46 10.78 18.63
C HIS A 65 10.58 9.53 18.79
N ALA A 66 9.28 9.69 19.04
CA ALA A 66 8.33 8.62 19.25
C ALA A 66 7.16 8.68 18.25
N PHE A 67 6.53 7.53 18.03
CA PHE A 67 5.28 7.44 17.28
C PHE A 67 4.40 6.32 17.83
N SER A 68 3.12 6.38 17.52
CA SER A 68 2.14 5.35 17.90
C SER A 68 1.18 5.03 16.77
N GLU A 69 0.35 4.00 16.94
CA GLU A 69 -0.67 3.59 15.97
C GLU A 69 -1.62 4.73 15.60
N ALA A 70 -1.91 5.64 16.53
CA ALA A 70 -2.76 6.80 16.28
C ALA A 70 -2.18 7.75 15.21
N SER A 71 -0.86 7.76 15.06
CA SER A 71 -0.16 8.57 14.04
C SER A 71 -0.10 7.90 12.66
N LEU A 72 -0.50 6.63 12.54
CA LEU A 72 -0.34 5.85 11.32
C LEU A 72 -1.58 5.92 10.43
N ARG A 73 -1.36 5.97 9.13
CA ARG A 73 -2.42 5.79 8.14
C ARG A 73 -2.97 4.36 8.22
N LYS A 74 -4.30 4.22 8.28
CA LYS A 74 -4.97 2.93 8.12
C LYS A 74 -5.12 2.57 6.62
N PRO A 75 -5.01 1.28 6.23
CA PRO A 75 -4.62 0.16 7.08
C PRO A 75 -3.10 0.16 7.37
N PHE A 76 -2.71 -0.28 8.56
CA PHE A 76 -1.29 -0.45 8.92
C PHE A 76 -1.02 -1.83 9.53
N ARG A 77 0.26 -2.20 9.59
CA ARG A 77 0.76 -3.37 10.31
C ARG A 77 2.12 -3.05 10.93
N ILE A 78 2.27 -3.34 12.22
CA ILE A 78 3.56 -3.27 12.92
C ILE A 78 4.21 -4.66 12.89
N LEU A 79 5.43 -4.75 12.36
CA LEU A 79 6.25 -5.95 12.32
C LEU A 79 7.33 -5.82 13.40
N LYS A 80 7.11 -6.45 14.56
CA LYS A 80 8.05 -6.41 15.70
C LYS A 80 9.19 -7.41 15.50
N GLY A 81 10.40 -6.94 15.23
CA GLY A 81 11.61 -7.75 15.08
C GLY A 81 12.01 -8.04 13.62
N LYS A 82 13.20 -8.63 13.44
CA LYS A 82 13.81 -8.80 12.11
C LYS A 82 13.15 -9.89 11.24
N ASN A 83 12.66 -10.97 11.85
CA ASN A 83 12.18 -12.18 11.15
C ASN A 83 10.68 -12.45 11.38
N VAL A 84 9.85 -11.41 11.30
CA VAL A 84 8.40 -11.58 11.44
C VAL A 84 7.85 -12.32 10.21
N ALA A 85 7.19 -13.45 10.44
CA ALA A 85 6.46 -14.15 9.39
C ALA A 85 5.35 -13.24 8.86
N MET A 86 5.36 -12.96 7.57
CA MET A 86 4.32 -12.19 6.90
C MET A 86 3.34 -13.13 6.23
N THR A 87 2.05 -12.88 6.43
CA THR A 87 1.00 -13.53 5.64
C THR A 87 1.07 -13.04 4.19
N MET A 88 0.72 -13.91 3.24
CA MET A 88 0.71 -13.60 1.80
C MET A 88 -0.52 -12.78 1.38
N ASP A 89 -1.16 -12.09 2.31
CA ASP A 89 -2.35 -11.30 2.04
C ASP A 89 -1.95 -10.00 1.34
N TYR A 90 -2.33 -9.90 0.06
CA TYR A 90 -2.02 -8.76 -0.78
C TYR A 90 -2.93 -7.57 -0.42
N CYS A 91 -2.32 -6.50 0.08
CA CYS A 91 -3.01 -5.27 0.45
C CYS A 91 -2.13 -4.07 0.09
N THR A 92 -2.41 -3.45 -1.06
CA THR A 92 -1.56 -2.43 -1.67
C THR A 92 -1.48 -1.12 -0.89
N ASP A 93 -2.54 -0.82 -0.16
CA ASP A 93 -2.66 0.41 0.60
C ASP A 93 -2.13 0.29 2.04
N ARG A 94 -1.67 -0.90 2.44
CA ARG A 94 -1.23 -1.15 3.81
C ARG A 94 0.17 -0.62 4.06
N LEU A 95 0.27 0.27 5.03
CA LEU A 95 1.53 0.72 5.60
C LEU A 95 2.12 -0.39 6.49
N ASN A 96 3.23 -0.98 6.09
CA ASN A 96 3.96 -1.93 6.94
C ASN A 96 5.14 -1.20 7.59
N VAL A 97 5.24 -1.27 8.91
CA VAL A 97 6.27 -0.63 9.71
C VAL A 97 7.08 -1.70 10.42
N ARG A 98 8.37 -1.81 10.12
CA ARG A 98 9.26 -2.79 10.75
C ARG A 98 10.02 -2.16 11.91
N LEU A 99 9.95 -2.81 13.06
CA LEU A 99 10.69 -2.42 14.26
C LEU A 99 11.87 -3.34 14.48
N ASP A 100 12.97 -2.81 15.02
CA ASP A 100 14.03 -3.61 15.62
C ASP A 100 13.61 -4.16 17.00
N ASP A 101 14.53 -4.89 17.63
CA ASP A 101 14.31 -5.50 18.94
C ASP A 101 14.16 -4.46 20.08
N ASN A 102 14.54 -3.20 19.83
CA ASN A 102 14.37 -2.08 20.77
C ASN A 102 13.06 -1.30 20.53
N GLY A 103 12.26 -1.71 19.55
CA GLY A 103 11.04 -1.03 19.15
C GLY A 103 11.28 0.23 18.30
N VAL A 104 12.47 0.39 17.71
CA VAL A 104 12.79 1.50 16.81
C VAL A 104 12.43 1.12 15.38
N CYS A 105 11.74 2.01 14.67
CA CYS A 105 11.40 1.78 13.27
C CYS A 105 12.66 1.76 12.39
N THR A 106 12.84 0.69 11.65
CA THR A 106 13.99 0.47 10.75
C THR A 106 13.63 0.55 9.28
N GLU A 107 12.37 0.25 8.94
CA GLU A 107 11.92 0.17 7.55
C GLU A 107 10.41 0.41 7.47
N VAL A 108 10.00 1.07 6.39
CA VAL A 108 8.59 1.26 6.03
C VAL A 108 8.38 0.85 4.58
N PHE A 109 7.30 0.13 4.29
CA PHE A 109 6.99 -0.29 2.92
C PHE A 109 5.49 -0.56 2.69
N PHE A 110 5.09 -0.43 1.43
CA PHE A 110 3.79 -0.86 0.90
C PHE A 110 4.03 -2.07 0.00
N VAL A 111 3.09 -3.02 -0.03
CA VAL A 111 3.20 -4.28 -0.82
C VAL A 111 2.49 -4.13 -2.16
#